data_AF-A0ABD0S0G7-F1
#
_entry.id   AF-A0ABD0S0G7-F1
#
_cell.length_a   1.000
_cell.length_b   1.000
_cell.length_c   1.000
_cell.angle_alpha   90.00
_cell.angle_beta   90.00
_cell.angle_gamma   90.00
#
_symmetry.space_group_name_H-M   'P 1'
#
loop_
_entity.id
_entity.type
_entity.pdbx_description
1 polymer ?
#
loop_
_entity_poly.entity_id
_entity_poly.type
_entity_poly.pdbx_seq_one_letter_code
_entity_poly.pdbx_strand_id
1 'polypeptide(L)' 'KGEPSGPLLSEDGREQLMFEVPLNDSGSAGLGVSLKGNKSRETGEDLGIFIKSIIHGGAAHK' A
#
# COMPACT_ATOMS: atom_id res chain seq x y z
N LYS A 1 3.06 -26.08 -0.27
CA LYS A 1 3.26 -25.64 -1.67
C LYS A 1 3.01 -24.15 -1.69
N GLY A 2 4.03 -23.33 -1.51
CA GLY A 2 3.93 -21.87 -1.55
C GLY A 2 5.09 -21.39 -2.40
N GLU A 3 4.80 -20.91 -3.60
CA GLU A 3 5.83 -20.28 -4.43
C GLU A 3 6.29 -19.00 -3.73
N PRO A 4 7.59 -18.67 -3.74
CA PRO A 4 8.00 -17.32 -3.43
C PRO A 4 7.47 -16.44 -4.56
N SER A 5 6.43 -15.66 -4.29
CA SER A 5 6.01 -14.57 -5.17
C SER A 5 7.14 -13.54 -5.22
N GLY A 6 8.13 -13.79 -6.08
CA GLY A 6 9.12 -12.80 -6.44
C GLY A 6 8.42 -11.58 -7.06
N PRO A 7 9.10 -10.41 -7.08
CA PRO A 7 8.52 -9.21 -7.66
C PRO A 7 8.08 -9.50 -9.10
N LEU A 8 6.79 -9.36 -9.37
CA LEU A 8 6.25 -9.44 -10.72
C LEU A 8 6.68 -8.17 -11.44
N LEU A 9 7.64 -8.30 -12.35
CA LEU A 9 8.03 -7.23 -13.26
C LEU A 9 6.94 -7.10 -14.33
N SER A 10 6.29 -5.94 -14.36
CA SER A 10 5.37 -5.56 -15.43
C SER A 10 6.14 -5.31 -16.73
N GLU A 11 5.49 -5.46 -17.89
CA GLU A 11 6.11 -5.21 -19.20
C GLU A 11 6.69 -3.79 -19.36
N ASP A 12 6.18 -2.81 -18.60
CA ASP A 12 6.69 -1.43 -18.52
C ASP A 12 7.92 -1.29 -17.60
N GLY A 13 8.48 -2.39 -17.11
CA GLY A 13 9.65 -2.40 -16.22
C GLY A 13 9.36 -2.02 -14.77
N ARG A 14 8.08 -1.91 -14.38
CA ARG A 14 7.66 -1.62 -13.00
C ARG A 14 7.58 -2.90 -12.17
N GLU A 15 8.06 -2.85 -10.94
CA GLU A 15 7.90 -3.92 -9.97
C GLU A 15 6.60 -3.77 -9.18
N GLN A 16 5.88 -4.88 -8.98
CA GLN A 16 4.76 -4.93 -8.06
C GLN A 16 5.16 -5.70 -6.80
N LEU A 17 5.09 -5.02 -5.65
CA LEU A 17 5.36 -5.60 -4.33
C LEU A 17 4.04 -5.88 -3.60
N MET A 18 3.99 -7.01 -2.89
CA MET A 18 2.85 -7.40 -2.05
C MET A 18 3.28 -7.45 -0.59
N PHE A 19 2.50 -6.83 0.29
CA PHE A 19 2.74 -6.80 1.72
C PHE A 19 1.50 -7.29 2.46
N GLU A 20 1.68 -8.26 3.35
CA GLU A 20 0.63 -8.77 4.23
C GLU A 20 0.75 -8.11 5.60
N VAL A 21 -0.31 -7.43 6.06
CA VAL A 21 -0.34 -6.75 7.36
C VAL A 21 -1.35 -7.43 8.29
N PRO A 22 -0.92 -8.09 9.39
CA PRO A 22 -1.83 -8.73 10.32
C PRO A 22 -2.59 -7.68 11.14
N LEU A 23 -3.93 -7.76 11.13
CA LEU A 23 -4.80 -6.82 11.85
C LEU A 23 -5.18 -7.30 13.27
N ASN A 24 -5.14 -8.61 13.50
CA ASN A 24 -5.72 -9.22 14.69
C ASN A 24 -4.90 -9.02 15.97
N ASP A 25 -3.59 -8.77 15.85
CA ASP A 25 -2.66 -8.74 16.99
C ASP A 25 -2.28 -7.34 17.48
N SER A 26 -2.69 -6.27 16.78
CA SER A 26 -2.14 -4.94 17.05
C SER A 26 -2.94 -4.11 18.07
N GLY A 27 -4.15 -4.52 18.47
CA GLY A 27 -5.04 -3.73 19.33
C GLY A 27 -5.42 -2.35 18.77
N SER A 28 -4.95 -2.02 17.57
CA SER A 28 -5.19 -0.78 16.85
C SER A 28 -6.49 -0.86 16.05
N ALA A 29 -7.31 0.18 16.09
CA ALA A 29 -8.62 0.20 15.42
C ALA A 29 -8.56 0.16 13.87
N GLY A 30 -7.38 0.07 13.24
CA GLY A 30 -7.24 0.00 11.78
C GLY A 30 -5.82 -0.30 11.29
N LEU A 31 -5.63 -0.28 9.96
CA LEU A 31 -4.37 -0.64 9.28
C LEU A 31 -3.17 0.23 9.68
N GLY A 32 -3.40 1.46 10.17
CA GLY A 32 -2.31 2.35 10.57
C GLY A 32 -1.61 3.04 9.41
N VAL A 33 -2.33 3.33 8.32
CA VAL A 33 -1.82 4.10 7.18
C VAL A 33 -2.69 5.32 6.91
N SER A 34 -2.07 6.40 6.47
CA SER A 34 -2.78 7.55 5.90
C SER A 34 -2.70 7.51 4.39
N LEU A 35 -3.82 7.74 3.72
CA LEU A 35 -3.94 7.71 2.27
C LEU A 35 -4.15 9.12 1.71
N LYS A 36 -3.83 9.29 0.43
CA LYS A 36 -4.11 10.49 -0.36
C LYS A 36 -4.64 10.05 -1.73
N GLY A 37 -5.83 10.51 -2.10
CA GLY A 37 -6.28 10.45 -3.48
C GLY A 37 -5.59 11.53 -4.30
N ASN A 38 -5.04 11.17 -5.46
CA ASN A 38 -4.47 12.14 -6.39
C ASN A 38 -5.37 12.27 -7.63
N LYS A 39 -5.53 13.50 -8.07
CA LYS A 39 -6.20 13.85 -9.32
C LYS A 39 -5.24 14.71 -10.14
N SER A 40 -5.17 14.47 -11.44
CA SER A 40 -4.42 15.32 -12.35
C SER A 40 -4.97 16.74 -12.27
N ARG A 41 -4.08 17.72 -12.06
CA ARG A 41 -4.49 19.13 -11.97
C ARG A 41 -4.89 19.69 -13.34
N GLU A 42 -4.29 19.16 -14.39
CA GLU A 42 -4.42 19.65 -15.76
C GLU A 42 -5.63 19.01 -16.45
N THR A 43 -5.76 17.69 -16.34
CA THR A 43 -6.82 16.93 -17.03
C THR A 43 -8.01 16.61 -16.13
N GLY A 44 -7.85 16.71 -14.80
CA GLY A 44 -8.87 16.31 -13.84
C GLY A 44 -9.04 14.79 -13.72
N GLU A 45 -8.18 14.00 -14.34
CA GLU A 45 -8.25 12.54 -14.31
C GLU A 45 -7.89 11.97 -12.93
N ASP A 46 -8.55 10.88 -12.54
CA ASP A 46 -8.20 10.15 -11.33
C ASP A 46 -6.88 9.40 -11.53
N LEU A 47 -5.90 9.70 -10.66
CA LEU A 47 -4.59 9.05 -10.67
C LEU A 47 -4.50 7.93 -9.63
N GLY A 48 -5.56 7.76 -8.82
CA GLY A 48 -5.68 6.70 -7.84
C GLY A 48 -5.32 7.11 -6.41
N ILE A 49 -5.10 6.09 -5.57
CA ILE A 49 -4.90 6.22 -4.12
C ILE A 49 -3.47 5.88 -3.77
N PHE A 50 -2.84 6.74 -2.99
CA PHE A 50 -1.44 6.63 -2.60
C PHE A 50 -1.31 6.64 -1.08
N ILE A 51 -0.32 5.92 -0.55
CA ILE A 51 0.05 6.00 0.86
C ILE A 51 0.81 7.31 1.08
N LYS A 52 0.32 8.14 2.01
CA LYS A 52 0.99 9.38 2.42
C LYS A 52 1.98 9.13 3.56
N SER A 53 1.59 8.30 4.53
CA SER A 53 2.42 8.01 5.70
C SER A 53 1.95 6.74 6.40
N ILE A 54 2.88 6.10 7.13
CA ILE A 54 2.61 5.04 8.08
C ILE A 54 2.49 5.65 9.48
N ILE A 55 1.48 5.24 10.23
CA ILE A 55 1.20 5.72 11.57
C ILE A 55 2.00 4.89 12.56
N HIS A 56 2.86 5.54 13.33
CA HIS A 56 3.66 4.90 14.37
C HIS A 56 2.75 4.21 15.40
N GLY A 57 3.08 2.97 15.74
CA GLY A 57 2.28 2.15 16.66
C GLY A 57 0.99 1.58 16.07
N GLY A 58 0.73 1.77 14.76
CA GLY A 58 -0.34 1.10 14.03
C GLY A 58 0.09 -0.25 13.44
N ALA A 59 -0.87 -1.01 12.92
CA ALA A 59 -0.63 -2.37 12.41
C ALA A 59 0.43 -2.43 11.29
N ALA A 60 0.43 -1.48 10.35
CA ALA A 60 1.39 -1.43 9.24
C ALA A 60 2.80 -0.93 9.63
N HIS A 61 3.04 -0.55 10.89
CA HIS A 61 4.35 -0.11 11.37
C HIS A 61 5.23 -1.24 11.91
N LYS A 62 4.63 -2.39 12.26
CA LYS A 62 5.30 -3.49 12.96
C LYS A 62 5.92 -4.51 12.02
#